data_AF-A0A9E3CH05-F1
#
_entry.id   AF-A0A9E3CH05-F1
#
_cell.length_a   1.000
_cell.length_b   1.000
_cell.length_c   1.000
_cell.angle_alpha   90.00
_cell.angle_beta   90.00
_cell.angle_gamma   90.00
#
_symmetry.space_group_name_H-M   'P 1'
#
loop_
_entity.id
_entity.type
_entity.pdbx_description
1 polymer ?
#
loop_
_entity_poly.entity_id
_entity_poly.type
_entity_poly.pdbx_seq_one_letter_code
_entity_poly.pdbx_strand_id
1 'polypeptide(L)'
;MLRRLLPHLPLLGALLLALALRLWGLGWGLPSATHYFSYHPDESMVLIHAMNMNLLRGDLLPHFYNYGSLQLYLVNFANTLAFLFGSGSLTITDFTTQYPQWAQLYLVGRGLTVAMGVGTVWATYALGARLWGRRAGVLAAVVLAVMPLHVQHSHWLTVDVPATFWGTLSLHWAARLATGDPRPLRAAVLAGVFAGLAAATKYNLALMLLPVALASLLPFPGREGTGRLRPGLGLLPGGAGAVLAFLLACPGAALDYGRFRQDFGYEAY
;
A
#
# COMPACT_ATOMS: atom_id res chain seq x y z
N MET A 1 -28.44 12.45 -18.08
CA MET A 1 -27.56 12.10 -16.94
C MET A 1 -26.92 10.72 -17.08
N LEU A 2 -27.70 9.65 -17.36
CA LEU A 2 -27.19 8.27 -17.53
C LEU A 2 -26.07 8.10 -18.57
N ARG A 3 -26.16 8.75 -19.73
CA ARG A 3 -25.14 8.62 -20.81
C ARG A 3 -23.73 9.07 -20.40
N ARG A 4 -23.59 9.93 -19.39
CA ARG A 4 -22.29 10.36 -18.86
C ARG A 4 -21.64 9.30 -17.94
N LEU A 5 -22.43 8.38 -17.38
CA LEU A 5 -21.97 7.34 -16.46
C LEU A 5 -21.64 6.02 -17.17
N LEU A 6 -22.29 5.74 -18.30
CA LEU A 6 -22.08 4.54 -19.13
C LEU A 6 -20.60 4.13 -19.32
N PRO A 7 -19.66 5.04 -19.65
CA PRO A 7 -18.28 4.62 -19.87
C PRO A 7 -17.61 4.09 -18.59
N HIS A 8 -18.05 4.50 -17.39
CA HIS A 8 -17.47 4.14 -16.09
C HIS A 8 -18.05 2.86 -15.48
N LEU A 9 -19.18 2.37 -15.98
CA LEU A 9 -19.82 1.16 -15.48
C LEU A 9 -18.91 -0.09 -15.48
N PRO A 10 -18.08 -0.35 -16.51
CA PRO A 10 -17.21 -1.54 -16.49
C PRO A 10 -16.18 -1.50 -15.36
N LEU A 11 -15.61 -0.32 -15.09
CA LEU A 11 -14.68 -0.15 -13.98
C LEU A 11 -15.38 -0.32 -12.64
N LEU A 12 -16.57 0.29 -12.47
CA LEU A 12 -17.36 0.12 -11.26
C LEU A 12 -17.68 -1.36 -11.01
N GLY A 13 -18.09 -2.08 -12.05
CA GLY A 13 -18.32 -3.52 -11.97
C GLY A 13 -17.08 -4.29 -11.54
N ALA A 14 -15.91 -3.98 -12.10
CA ALA A 14 -14.65 -4.60 -11.69
C ALA A 14 -14.28 -4.31 -10.22
N LEU A 15 -14.51 -3.08 -9.74
CA LEU A 15 -14.23 -2.71 -8.35
C LEU A 15 -15.21 -3.37 -7.37
N LEU A 16 -16.49 -3.44 -7.71
CA LEU A 16 -17.49 -4.14 -6.89
C LEU A 16 -17.21 -5.64 -6.84
N LEU A 17 -16.83 -6.25 -7.97
CA LEU A 17 -16.39 -7.64 -8.01
C LEU A 17 -15.14 -7.86 -7.17
N ALA A 18 -14.14 -6.99 -7.30
CA ALA A 18 -12.91 -7.05 -6.50
C ALA A 18 -13.20 -6.96 -5.00
N LEU A 19 -14.11 -6.08 -4.59
CA LEU A 19 -14.54 -5.91 -3.21
C LEU A 19 -15.28 -7.15 -2.71
N ALA A 20 -16.27 -7.65 -3.46
CA ALA A 20 -17.04 -8.82 -3.08
C ALA A 20 -16.15 -10.05 -2.86
N LEU A 21 -15.21 -10.32 -3.78
CA LEU A 21 -14.27 -11.43 -3.66
C LEU A 21 -13.28 -11.29 -2.50
N ARG A 22 -13.00 -10.07 -2.04
CA ARG A 22 -12.06 -9.79 -0.94
C ARG A 22 -12.73 -9.73 0.43
N LEU A 23 -14.04 -9.50 0.47
CA LEU A 23 -14.83 -9.57 1.70
C LEU A 23 -15.36 -10.99 1.96
N TRP A 24 -15.54 -11.78 0.91
CA TRP A 24 -16.00 -13.16 1.03
C TRP A 24 -15.02 -14.00 1.83
N GLY A 25 -15.41 -14.44 3.02
CA GLY A 25 -14.55 -15.27 3.87
C GLY A 25 -13.43 -14.49 4.58
N LEU A 26 -13.53 -13.16 4.70
CA LEU A 26 -12.52 -12.34 5.39
C LEU A 26 -12.26 -12.75 6.84
N GLY A 27 -13.20 -13.45 7.48
CA GLY A 27 -13.06 -14.00 8.83
C GLY A 27 -12.27 -15.32 8.92
N TRP A 28 -11.81 -15.88 7.79
CA TRP A 28 -11.14 -17.18 7.78
C TRP A 28 -9.83 -17.16 8.57
N GLY A 29 -9.62 -18.15 9.43
CA GLY A 29 -8.38 -18.33 10.19
C GLY A 29 -8.13 -17.25 11.26
N LEU A 30 -9.16 -16.52 11.70
CA LEU A 30 -9.07 -15.60 12.83
C LEU A 30 -9.04 -16.33 14.17
N PRO A 31 -8.37 -15.77 15.20
CA PRO A 31 -8.35 -16.33 16.55
C PRO A 31 -9.74 -16.75 17.06
N SER A 32 -9.78 -17.91 17.70
CA SER A 32 -10.98 -18.51 18.29
C SER A 32 -10.63 -19.28 19.56
N ALA A 33 -11.64 -19.84 20.23
CA ALA A 33 -11.43 -20.69 21.41
C ALA A 33 -10.56 -21.95 21.14
N THR A 34 -10.38 -22.34 19.88
CA THR A 34 -9.59 -23.53 19.48
C THR A 34 -8.19 -23.20 18.99
N HIS A 35 -7.91 -21.92 18.68
CA HIS A 35 -6.60 -21.46 18.20
C HIS A 35 -6.47 -19.95 18.45
N TYR A 36 -5.42 -19.54 19.15
CA TYR A 36 -5.31 -18.17 19.68
C TYR A 36 -4.65 -17.16 18.74
N PHE A 37 -4.06 -17.63 17.63
CA PHE A 37 -3.36 -16.80 16.65
C PHE A 37 -3.98 -16.96 15.26
N SER A 38 -3.77 -15.98 14.38
CA SER A 38 -4.16 -16.16 12.98
C SER A 38 -3.41 -17.35 12.37
N TYR A 39 -4.07 -18.07 11.46
CA TYR A 39 -3.41 -19.12 10.69
C TYR A 39 -2.29 -18.62 9.76
N HIS A 40 -2.31 -17.35 9.38
CA HIS A 40 -1.20 -16.77 8.64
C HIS A 40 -0.17 -16.19 9.63
N PRO A 41 1.06 -16.73 9.66
CA PRO A 41 2.04 -16.41 10.71
C PRO A 41 2.43 -14.93 10.73
N ASP A 42 2.57 -14.30 9.56
CA ASP A 42 3.03 -12.91 9.47
C ASP A 42 2.01 -11.89 9.99
N GLU A 43 0.71 -12.25 10.02
CA GLU A 43 -0.31 -11.30 10.50
C GLU A 43 -0.09 -10.96 11.97
N SER A 44 0.35 -11.94 12.78
CA SER A 44 0.64 -11.72 14.18
C SER A 44 1.79 -10.76 14.39
N MET A 45 2.85 -10.85 13.57
CA MET A 45 3.97 -9.92 13.64
C MET A 45 3.54 -8.49 13.31
N VAL A 46 2.79 -8.30 12.22
CA VAL A 46 2.27 -6.97 11.85
C VAL A 46 1.37 -6.41 12.95
N LEU A 47 0.46 -7.22 13.48
CA LEU A 47 -0.50 -6.75 14.48
C LEU A 47 0.16 -6.42 15.82
N ILE A 48 1.02 -7.29 16.35
CA ILE A 48 1.68 -7.09 17.65
C ILE A 48 2.52 -5.82 17.62
N HIS A 49 3.36 -5.63 16.60
CA HIS A 49 4.21 -4.44 16.51
C HIS A 49 3.40 -3.17 16.21
N ALA A 50 2.28 -3.28 15.50
CA ALA A 50 1.35 -2.16 15.36
C ALA A 50 0.73 -1.76 16.70
N MET A 51 0.29 -2.73 17.53
CA MET A 51 -0.37 -2.45 18.82
C MET A 51 0.59 -2.08 19.95
N ASN A 52 1.89 -2.37 19.81
CA ASN A 52 2.91 -1.92 20.77
C ASN A 52 3.14 -0.40 20.73
N MET A 53 2.86 0.24 19.59
CA MET A 53 2.92 1.70 19.48
C MET A 53 1.69 2.34 20.13
N ASN A 54 1.89 3.51 20.76
CA ASN A 54 0.81 4.33 21.27
C ASN A 54 0.89 5.75 20.72
N LEU A 55 0.26 5.96 19.56
CA LEU A 55 0.26 7.25 18.87
C LEU A 55 -0.35 8.37 19.71
N LEU A 56 -1.28 8.07 20.62
CA LEU A 56 -1.92 9.06 21.50
C LEU A 56 -1.02 9.52 22.65
N ARG A 57 -0.03 8.70 23.03
CA ARG A 57 0.95 9.01 24.09
C ARG A 57 2.29 9.49 23.56
N GLY A 58 2.43 9.65 22.24
CA GLY A 58 3.67 10.06 21.60
C GLY A 58 4.69 8.93 21.44
N ASP A 59 4.30 7.67 21.69
CA ASP A 59 5.13 6.51 21.41
C ASP A 59 4.96 6.10 19.94
N LEU A 60 5.81 6.68 19.10
CA LEU A 60 5.72 6.61 17.64
C LEU A 60 6.64 5.56 17.02
N LEU A 61 7.51 4.89 17.76
CA LEU A 61 8.51 4.00 17.16
C LEU A 61 8.09 2.53 17.36
N PRO A 62 8.03 1.72 16.28
CA PRO A 62 7.62 0.32 16.41
C PRO A 62 8.71 -0.58 17.02
N HIS A 63 9.96 -0.12 17.05
CA HIS A 63 11.15 -0.88 17.49
C HIS A 63 11.30 -2.27 16.84
N PHE A 64 10.72 -2.39 15.63
CA PHE A 64 10.73 -3.58 14.80
C PHE A 64 10.77 -3.13 13.34
N TYR A 65 11.83 -3.51 12.64
CA TYR A 65 12.13 -3.00 11.30
C TYR A 65 12.49 -4.11 10.28
N ASN A 66 12.01 -5.34 10.48
CA ASN A 66 12.10 -6.38 9.44
C ASN A 66 11.30 -5.98 8.19
N TYR A 67 10.24 -5.21 8.38
CA TYR A 67 9.50 -4.54 7.32
C TYR A 67 9.46 -3.03 7.56
N GLY A 68 9.14 -2.26 6.52
CA GLY A 68 8.96 -0.83 6.68
C GLY A 68 7.77 -0.49 7.59
N SER A 69 7.87 0.61 8.34
CA SER A 69 6.92 0.93 9.41
C SER A 69 5.55 1.43 8.93
N LEU A 70 5.37 1.77 7.64
CA LEU A 70 4.15 2.40 7.15
C LEU A 70 2.90 1.55 7.44
N GLN A 71 2.97 0.25 7.19
CA GLN A 71 1.83 -0.63 7.43
C GLN A 71 1.50 -0.71 8.93
N LEU A 72 2.51 -0.73 9.80
CA LEU A 72 2.31 -0.76 11.25
C LEU A 72 1.57 0.50 11.71
N TYR A 73 1.94 1.68 11.18
CA TYR A 73 1.25 2.93 11.48
C TYR A 73 -0.20 2.93 10.99
N LEU A 74 -0.45 2.48 9.76
CA LEU A 74 -1.80 2.45 9.20
C LEU A 74 -2.71 1.50 9.98
N VAL A 75 -2.18 0.37 10.44
CA VAL A 75 -2.92 -0.61 11.26
C VAL A 75 -3.20 -0.07 12.66
N ASN A 76 -2.22 0.56 13.31
CA ASN A 76 -2.43 1.21 14.61
C ASN A 76 -3.48 2.32 14.51
N PHE A 77 -3.38 3.17 13.49
CA PHE A 77 -4.31 4.24 13.23
C PHE A 77 -5.74 3.72 12.96
N ALA A 78 -5.89 2.69 12.12
CA ALA A 78 -7.18 2.09 11.81
C ALA A 78 -7.86 1.50 13.07
N ASN A 79 -7.09 0.79 13.91
CA ASN A 79 -7.61 0.25 15.16
C ASN A 79 -7.93 1.34 16.20
N THR A 80 -7.14 2.42 16.24
CA THR A 80 -7.43 3.58 17.09
C THR A 80 -8.74 4.25 16.68
N LEU A 81 -8.96 4.45 15.37
CA LEU A 81 -10.25 4.96 14.88
C LEU A 81 -11.39 4.01 15.22
N ALA A 82 -11.22 2.70 14.99
CA ALA A 82 -12.24 1.70 15.30
C ALA A 82 -12.62 1.76 16.80
N PHE A 83 -11.65 1.87 17.70
CA PHE A 83 -11.88 2.08 19.14
C PHE A 83 -12.66 3.37 19.43
N LEU A 84 -12.27 4.51 18.82
CA LEU A 84 -12.94 5.80 19.03
C LEU A 84 -14.41 5.80 18.56
N PHE A 85 -14.76 5.00 17.55
CA PHE A 85 -16.13 4.81 17.09
C PHE A 85 -16.89 3.69 17.83
N GLY A 86 -16.32 3.15 18.91
CA GLY A 86 -16.97 2.15 19.77
C GLY A 86 -16.83 0.71 19.29
N SER A 87 -15.99 0.44 18.29
CA SER A 87 -15.73 -0.89 17.74
C SER A 87 -14.27 -1.31 17.95
N GLY A 88 -13.91 -1.79 19.14
CA GLY A 88 -12.59 -2.39 19.40
C GLY A 88 -12.07 -2.15 20.82
N SER A 89 -10.88 -2.69 21.11
CA SER A 89 -10.11 -2.43 22.34
C SER A 89 -8.66 -2.18 21.99
N LEU A 90 -8.07 -1.12 22.55
CA LEU A 90 -6.61 -0.86 22.44
C LEU A 90 -5.82 -1.48 23.59
N THR A 91 -6.50 -2.02 24.60
CA THR A 91 -5.87 -2.73 25.73
C THR A 91 -6.08 -4.21 25.55
N ILE A 92 -5.02 -4.92 25.19
CA ILE A 92 -5.04 -6.37 24.99
C ILE A 92 -3.79 -6.91 25.67
N THR A 93 -3.97 -7.86 26.57
CA THR A 93 -2.90 -8.36 27.44
C THR A 93 -2.75 -9.88 27.33
N ASP A 94 -3.82 -10.62 27.06
CA ASP A 94 -3.80 -12.08 27.07
C ASP A 94 -4.52 -12.67 25.85
N PHE A 95 -3.76 -13.35 24.99
CA PHE A 95 -4.25 -14.00 23.78
C PHE A 95 -5.12 -15.23 24.05
N THR A 96 -5.02 -15.85 25.23
CA THR A 96 -5.77 -17.06 25.56
C THR A 96 -7.21 -16.76 25.95
N THR A 97 -7.45 -15.62 26.59
CA THR A 97 -8.76 -15.22 27.12
C THR A 97 -9.44 -14.13 26.28
N GLN A 98 -8.66 -13.30 25.58
CA GLN A 98 -9.17 -12.16 24.79
C GLN A 98 -9.17 -12.43 23.28
N TYR A 99 -9.24 -13.71 22.86
CA TYR A 99 -9.24 -14.07 21.44
C TYR A 99 -10.31 -13.34 20.59
N PRO A 100 -11.52 -12.99 21.08
CA PRO A 100 -12.47 -12.21 20.28
C PRO A 100 -11.96 -10.79 19.97
N GLN A 101 -11.30 -10.14 20.92
CA GLN A 101 -10.72 -8.81 20.74
C GLN A 101 -9.56 -8.88 19.74
N TRP A 102 -8.69 -9.90 19.85
CA TRP A 102 -7.64 -10.14 18.86
C TRP A 102 -8.22 -10.34 17.45
N ALA A 103 -9.24 -11.19 17.30
CA ALA A 103 -9.91 -11.42 16.03
C ALA A 103 -10.48 -10.12 15.42
N GLN A 104 -11.04 -9.24 16.26
CA GLN A 104 -11.57 -7.96 15.81
C GLN A 104 -10.47 -7.02 15.27
N LEU A 105 -9.30 -6.99 15.92
CA LEU A 105 -8.17 -6.17 15.48
C LEU A 105 -7.56 -6.67 14.18
N TYR A 106 -7.45 -8.00 14.02
CA TYR A 106 -7.10 -8.61 12.74
C TYR A 106 -8.10 -8.22 11.65
N LEU A 107 -9.41 -8.27 11.94
CA LEU A 107 -10.44 -7.87 10.97
C LEU A 107 -10.30 -6.41 10.51
N VAL A 108 -10.02 -5.49 11.43
CA VAL A 108 -9.78 -4.08 11.08
C VAL A 108 -8.56 -3.94 10.18
N GLY A 109 -7.45 -4.61 10.54
CA GLY A 109 -6.23 -4.62 9.71
C GLY A 109 -6.45 -5.25 8.34
N ARG A 110 -7.16 -6.38 8.27
CA ARG A 110 -7.54 -7.03 7.01
C ARG A 110 -8.44 -6.14 6.16
N GLY A 111 -9.36 -5.40 6.78
CA GLY A 111 -10.20 -4.41 6.09
C GLY A 111 -9.36 -3.32 5.39
N LEU A 112 -8.28 -2.87 6.02
CA LEU A 112 -7.31 -1.97 5.40
C LEU A 112 -6.60 -2.62 4.20
N THR A 113 -6.13 -3.87 4.34
CA THR A 113 -5.52 -4.62 3.22
C THR A 113 -6.52 -4.79 2.06
N VAL A 114 -7.78 -5.12 2.34
CA VAL A 114 -8.85 -5.23 1.34
C VAL A 114 -9.05 -3.89 0.62
N ALA A 115 -9.14 -2.79 1.36
CA ALA A 115 -9.29 -1.46 0.78
C ALA A 115 -8.12 -1.11 -0.15
N MET A 116 -6.89 -1.39 0.28
CA MET A 116 -5.70 -1.22 -0.56
C MET A 116 -5.69 -2.16 -1.76
N GLY A 117 -6.16 -3.40 -1.60
CA GLY A 117 -6.23 -4.37 -2.68
C GLY A 117 -7.24 -4.00 -3.77
N VAL A 118 -8.40 -3.45 -3.39
CA VAL A 118 -9.36 -2.84 -4.33
C VAL A 118 -8.76 -1.56 -4.93
N GLY A 119 -8.04 -0.77 -4.13
CA GLY A 119 -7.27 0.38 -4.59
C GLY A 119 -6.24 0.02 -5.66
N THR A 120 -5.58 -1.14 -5.55
CA THR A 120 -4.62 -1.63 -6.55
C THR A 120 -5.35 -1.95 -7.85
N VAL A 121 -6.53 -2.57 -7.82
CA VAL A 121 -7.36 -2.79 -9.03
C VAL A 121 -7.65 -1.46 -9.74
N TRP A 122 -8.01 -0.42 -9.00
CA TRP A 122 -8.20 0.92 -9.57
C TRP A 122 -6.89 1.53 -10.11
N ALA A 123 -5.78 1.39 -9.38
CA ALA A 123 -4.49 1.93 -9.80
C ALA A 123 -3.99 1.23 -11.09
N THR A 124 -4.19 -0.08 -11.20
CA THR A 124 -3.91 -0.89 -12.40
C THR A 124 -4.79 -0.46 -13.57
N TYR A 125 -6.08 -0.20 -13.35
CA TYR A 125 -6.94 0.45 -14.35
C TYR A 125 -6.34 1.77 -14.83
N ALA A 126 -5.98 2.65 -13.89
CA ALA A 126 -5.51 3.99 -14.19
C ALA A 126 -4.18 3.97 -14.97
N LEU A 127 -3.26 3.07 -14.60
CA LEU A 127 -2.00 2.83 -15.31
C LEU A 127 -2.26 2.28 -16.72
N GLY A 128 -3.05 1.21 -16.86
CA GLY A 128 -3.35 0.61 -18.17
C GLY A 128 -4.10 1.57 -19.10
N ALA A 129 -5.05 2.33 -18.55
CA ALA A 129 -5.80 3.35 -19.29
C ALA A 129 -4.91 4.48 -19.79
N ARG A 130 -3.87 4.85 -19.02
CA ARG A 130 -2.90 5.88 -19.40
C ARG A 130 -1.99 5.42 -20.52
N LEU A 131 -1.54 4.17 -20.49
CA LEU A 131 -0.55 3.64 -21.44
C LEU A 131 -1.17 3.12 -22.75
N TRP A 132 -2.33 2.46 -22.66
CA TRP A 132 -2.94 1.75 -23.80
C TRP A 132 -4.43 2.06 -24.00
N GLY A 133 -4.91 3.11 -23.34
CA GLY A 133 -6.29 3.57 -23.46
C GLY A 133 -7.29 2.77 -22.60
N ARG A 134 -8.51 3.31 -22.54
CA ARG A 134 -9.54 2.89 -21.56
C ARG A 134 -9.86 1.39 -21.58
N ARG A 135 -9.92 0.78 -22.76
CA ARG A 135 -10.26 -0.66 -22.90
C ARG A 135 -9.21 -1.54 -22.23
N ALA A 136 -7.92 -1.26 -22.47
CA ALA A 136 -6.82 -1.97 -21.84
C ALA A 136 -6.83 -1.80 -20.32
N GLY A 137 -7.11 -0.58 -19.83
CA GLY A 137 -7.28 -0.32 -18.40
C GLY A 137 -8.39 -1.16 -17.76
N VAL A 138 -9.57 -1.24 -18.40
CA VAL A 138 -10.68 -2.07 -17.89
C VAL A 138 -10.31 -3.55 -17.86
N LEU A 139 -9.69 -4.07 -18.92
CA LEU A 139 -9.24 -5.46 -18.98
C LEU A 139 -8.23 -5.77 -17.87
N ALA A 140 -7.24 -4.90 -17.66
CA ALA A 140 -6.25 -5.04 -16.59
C ALA A 140 -6.91 -5.04 -15.21
N ALA A 141 -7.91 -4.19 -14.98
CA ALA A 141 -8.67 -4.15 -13.75
C ALA A 141 -9.46 -5.44 -13.49
N VAL A 142 -10.16 -5.96 -14.50
CA VAL A 142 -10.92 -7.20 -14.40
C VAL A 142 -10.01 -8.38 -14.11
N VAL A 143 -8.88 -8.49 -14.82
CA VAL A 143 -7.89 -9.55 -14.58
C VAL A 143 -7.38 -9.50 -13.14
N LEU A 144 -7.00 -8.33 -12.62
CA LEU A 144 -6.51 -8.21 -11.25
C LEU A 144 -7.61 -8.39 -10.19
N ALA A 145 -8.85 -8.00 -10.50
CA ALA A 145 -9.99 -8.15 -9.62
C ALA A 145 -10.23 -9.62 -9.24
N VAL A 146 -10.08 -10.52 -10.23
CA VAL A 146 -10.32 -11.97 -10.09
C VAL A 146 -9.04 -12.81 -9.92
N MET A 147 -7.86 -12.19 -9.95
CA MET A 147 -6.58 -12.91 -9.84
C MET A 147 -6.48 -13.61 -8.47
N PRO A 148 -6.48 -14.95 -8.40
CA PRO A 148 -6.59 -15.68 -7.12
C PRO A 148 -5.50 -15.31 -6.12
N LEU A 149 -4.26 -15.15 -6.60
CA LEU A 149 -3.12 -14.76 -5.76
C LEU A 149 -3.37 -13.40 -5.08
N HIS A 150 -3.75 -12.38 -5.85
CA HIS A 150 -3.97 -11.05 -5.26
C HIS A 150 -5.24 -11.01 -4.41
N VAL A 151 -6.29 -11.76 -4.77
CA VAL A 151 -7.48 -11.90 -3.93
C VAL A 151 -7.08 -12.51 -2.58
N GLN A 152 -6.38 -13.65 -2.58
CA GLN A 152 -5.93 -14.34 -1.37
C GLN A 152 -5.07 -13.46 -0.49
N HIS A 153 -4.00 -12.85 -1.02
CA HIS A 153 -3.14 -11.96 -0.24
C HIS A 153 -3.86 -10.70 0.26
N SER A 154 -4.97 -10.29 -0.36
CA SER A 154 -5.79 -9.16 0.14
C SER A 154 -6.58 -9.52 1.40
N HIS A 155 -6.73 -10.81 1.74
CA HIS A 155 -7.41 -11.26 2.96
C HIS A 155 -6.49 -11.28 4.18
N TRP A 156 -5.17 -11.12 4.00
CA TRP A 156 -4.21 -11.21 5.09
C TRP A 156 -3.69 -9.81 5.48
N LEU A 157 -3.55 -9.58 6.77
CA LEU A 157 -2.87 -8.44 7.38
C LEU A 157 -1.35 -8.53 7.17
N THR A 158 -0.91 -8.37 5.93
CA THR A 158 0.49 -8.44 5.52
C THR A 158 0.90 -7.16 4.78
N VAL A 159 2.20 -7.02 4.50
CA VAL A 159 2.76 -5.84 3.82
C VAL A 159 2.67 -5.91 2.29
N ASP A 160 2.37 -7.07 1.71
CA ASP A 160 2.49 -7.31 0.27
C ASP A 160 1.51 -6.50 -0.57
N VAL A 161 0.21 -6.60 -0.26
CA VAL A 161 -0.84 -5.87 -0.98
C VAL A 161 -0.73 -4.36 -0.75
N PRO A 162 -0.52 -3.86 0.49
CA PRO A 162 -0.21 -2.46 0.74
C PRO A 162 0.99 -1.93 -0.06
N ALA A 163 2.10 -2.66 -0.08
CA ALA A 163 3.30 -2.26 -0.83
C ALA A 163 3.00 -2.23 -2.34
N THR A 164 2.28 -3.24 -2.84
CA THR A 164 1.87 -3.33 -4.26
C THR A 164 0.97 -2.16 -4.65
N PHE A 165 0.06 -1.73 -3.78
CA PHE A 165 -0.79 -0.55 -4.00
C PHE A 165 0.05 0.71 -4.19
N TRP A 166 0.94 1.02 -3.26
CA TRP A 166 1.83 2.18 -3.35
C TRP A 166 2.76 2.10 -4.57
N GLY A 167 3.33 0.92 -4.84
CA GLY A 167 4.17 0.70 -6.02
C GLY A 167 3.42 0.90 -7.33
N THR A 168 2.17 0.45 -7.42
CA THR A 168 1.33 0.64 -8.61
C THR A 168 0.97 2.12 -8.82
N LEU A 169 0.74 2.87 -7.74
CA LEU A 169 0.57 4.33 -7.82
C LEU A 169 1.85 5.02 -8.28
N SER A 170 3.02 4.58 -7.79
CA SER A 170 4.31 5.09 -8.27
C SER A 170 4.47 4.87 -9.77
N LEU A 171 4.18 3.66 -10.26
CA LEU A 171 4.19 3.33 -11.68
C LEU A 171 3.19 4.17 -12.48
N HIS A 172 1.99 4.40 -11.95
CA HIS A 172 0.99 5.26 -12.61
C HIS A 172 1.52 6.69 -12.80
N TRP A 173 2.14 7.30 -11.77
CA TRP A 173 2.69 8.64 -11.88
C TRP A 173 3.96 8.70 -12.73
N ALA A 174 4.81 7.67 -12.69
CA ALA A 174 5.94 7.52 -13.60
C ALA A 174 5.46 7.43 -15.06
N ALA A 175 4.40 6.67 -15.33
CA ALA A 175 3.78 6.59 -16.64
C ALA A 175 3.20 7.95 -17.08
N ARG A 176 2.56 8.70 -16.18
CA ARG A 176 2.10 10.08 -16.47
C ARG A 176 3.25 10.99 -16.88
N LEU A 177 4.35 10.96 -16.13
CA LEU A 177 5.58 11.71 -16.45
C LEU A 177 6.15 11.30 -17.81
N ALA A 178 6.25 9.99 -18.07
CA ALA A 178 6.78 9.43 -19.30
C ALA A 178 5.94 9.83 -20.53
N THR A 179 4.62 9.86 -20.40
CA THR A 179 3.68 10.13 -21.51
C THR A 179 3.28 11.61 -21.65
N GLY A 180 3.95 12.52 -20.94
CA GLY A 180 3.75 13.97 -21.08
C GLY A 180 2.66 14.54 -20.17
N ASP A 181 2.88 14.50 -18.87
CA ASP A 181 2.02 15.20 -17.90
C ASP A 181 2.11 16.73 -18.06
N PRO A 182 1.00 17.49 -17.97
CA PRO A 182 1.03 18.96 -18.00
C PRO A 182 1.83 19.59 -16.85
N ARG A 183 1.97 18.87 -15.72
CA ARG A 183 2.73 19.29 -14.53
C ARG A 183 3.80 18.25 -14.23
N PRO A 184 4.84 18.17 -15.06
CA PRO A 184 5.77 17.04 -15.03
C PRO A 184 6.61 17.00 -13.74
N LEU A 185 6.92 18.13 -13.10
CA LEU A 185 7.56 18.13 -11.77
C LEU A 185 6.67 17.50 -10.70
N ARG A 186 5.36 17.81 -10.71
CA ARG A 186 4.39 17.19 -9.80
C ARG A 186 4.33 15.69 -10.02
N ALA A 187 4.31 15.25 -11.29
CA ALA A 187 4.29 13.83 -11.61
C ALA A 187 5.56 13.12 -11.11
N ALA A 188 6.73 13.73 -11.27
CA ALA A 188 7.99 13.21 -10.74
C ALA A 188 7.98 13.09 -9.20
N VAL A 189 7.58 14.16 -8.50
CA VAL A 189 7.47 14.16 -7.03
C VAL A 189 6.49 13.07 -6.57
N LEU A 190 5.29 12.99 -7.16
CA LEU A 190 4.31 11.99 -6.74
C LEU A 190 4.77 10.57 -7.04
N ALA A 191 5.40 10.32 -8.18
CA ALA A 191 5.96 9.01 -8.50
C ALA A 191 7.03 8.61 -7.47
N GLY A 192 7.90 9.55 -7.09
CA GLY A 192 8.87 9.40 -6.01
C GLY A 192 8.22 9.13 -4.64
N VAL A 193 7.28 9.98 -4.23
CA VAL A 193 6.56 9.85 -2.95
C VAL A 193 5.95 8.46 -2.82
N PHE A 194 5.23 7.98 -3.84
CA PHE A 194 4.63 6.64 -3.80
C PHE A 194 5.68 5.52 -3.84
N ALA A 195 6.83 5.71 -4.49
CA ALA A 195 7.94 4.76 -4.39
C ALA A 195 8.51 4.70 -2.96
N GLY A 196 8.67 5.86 -2.31
CA GLY A 196 9.09 5.96 -0.91
C GLY A 196 8.11 5.30 0.06
N LEU A 197 6.80 5.50 -0.13
CA LEU A 197 5.76 4.82 0.66
C LEU A 197 5.76 3.30 0.42
N ALA A 198 5.96 2.87 -0.82
CA ALA A 198 6.09 1.44 -1.16
C ALA A 198 7.30 0.82 -0.44
N ALA A 199 8.47 1.48 -0.50
CA ALA A 199 9.68 1.06 0.20
C ALA A 199 9.50 1.07 1.73
N ALA A 200 8.80 2.06 2.27
CA ALA A 200 8.45 2.15 3.69
C ALA A 200 7.37 1.15 4.13
N THR A 201 6.84 0.36 3.19
CA THR A 201 5.94 -0.77 3.47
C THR A 201 6.69 -2.10 3.30
N LYS A 202 7.43 -2.23 2.19
CA LYS A 202 8.31 -3.37 1.90
C LYS A 202 9.55 -2.89 1.16
N TYR A 203 10.73 -3.05 1.76
CA TYR A 203 11.96 -2.40 1.31
C TYR A 203 12.37 -2.74 -0.13
N ASN A 204 12.09 -3.97 -0.58
CA ASN A 204 12.37 -4.38 -1.95
C ASN A 204 11.65 -3.52 -3.01
N LEU A 205 10.56 -2.83 -2.66
CA LEU A 205 9.88 -1.91 -3.57
C LEU A 205 10.56 -0.54 -3.70
N ALA A 206 11.71 -0.32 -3.04
CA ALA A 206 12.63 0.77 -3.43
C ALA A 206 13.02 0.67 -4.92
N LEU A 207 12.94 -0.52 -5.52
CA LEU A 207 13.07 -0.73 -6.97
C LEU A 207 12.11 0.10 -7.82
N MET A 208 11.01 0.61 -7.27
CA MET A 208 10.10 1.52 -7.98
C MET A 208 10.76 2.86 -8.36
N LEU A 209 11.90 3.21 -7.76
CA LEU A 209 12.73 4.33 -8.21
C LEU A 209 13.27 4.14 -9.63
N LEU A 210 13.42 2.90 -10.11
CA LEU A 210 13.89 2.62 -11.47
C LEU A 210 12.89 3.15 -12.51
N PRO A 211 11.59 2.79 -12.50
CA PRO A 211 10.58 3.43 -13.34
C PRO A 211 10.56 4.97 -13.27
N VAL A 212 10.73 5.55 -12.08
CA VAL A 212 10.78 7.02 -11.90
C VAL A 212 11.99 7.60 -12.63
N ALA A 213 13.15 6.95 -12.50
CA ALA A 213 14.38 7.36 -13.16
C ALA A 213 14.27 7.24 -14.69
N LEU A 214 13.78 6.09 -15.19
CA LEU A 214 13.58 5.86 -16.61
C LEU A 214 12.59 6.87 -17.21
N ALA A 215 11.47 7.16 -16.53
CA ALA A 215 10.49 8.16 -16.97
C ALA A 215 11.07 9.59 -17.04
N SER A 216 12.05 9.88 -16.18
CA SER A 216 12.74 11.19 -16.09
C SER A 216 13.88 11.34 -17.10
N LEU A 217 14.54 10.24 -17.46
CA LEU A 217 15.73 10.22 -18.32
C LEU A 217 15.42 9.92 -19.78
N LEU A 218 14.50 8.99 -20.03
CA LEU A 218 14.29 8.46 -21.37
C LEU A 218 13.16 9.19 -22.11
N PRO A 219 13.32 9.44 -23.42
CA PRO A 219 12.22 9.82 -24.28
C PRO A 219 11.24 8.64 -24.41
N PHE A 220 9.94 8.89 -24.20
CA PHE A 220 8.91 7.87 -24.36
C PHE A 220 8.18 8.07 -25.70
N PRO A 221 7.98 7.01 -26.50
CA PRO A 221 7.19 7.08 -27.73
C PRO A 221 5.75 7.53 -27.41
N GLY A 222 5.17 8.40 -28.25
CA GLY A 222 3.81 8.90 -28.05
C GLY A 222 3.67 10.02 -27.01
N ARG A 223 4.77 10.73 -26.66
CA ARG A 223 4.72 11.97 -25.87
C ARG A 223 4.00 13.08 -26.65
N GLU A 224 2.69 13.20 -26.45
CA GLU A 224 1.86 14.26 -27.06
C GLU A 224 1.66 15.48 -26.14
N GLY A 225 2.22 15.47 -24.93
CA GLY A 225 2.03 16.53 -23.92
C GLY A 225 2.87 17.80 -24.12
N THR A 226 2.33 18.94 -23.68
CA THR A 226 2.97 20.27 -23.73
C THR A 226 4.05 20.49 -22.65
N GLY A 227 4.07 19.67 -21.60
CA GLY A 227 5.02 19.75 -20.50
C GLY A 227 6.35 19.07 -20.82
N ARG A 228 7.29 19.77 -21.46
CA ARG A 228 8.66 19.30 -21.64
C ARG A 228 9.46 19.53 -20.35
N LEU A 229 9.71 18.49 -19.55
CA LEU A 229 10.89 18.49 -18.67
C LEU A 229 12.11 18.16 -19.51
N ARG A 230 13.20 18.90 -19.26
CA ARG A 230 14.52 18.49 -19.72
C ARG A 230 14.83 17.10 -19.12
N PRO A 231 15.42 16.18 -19.91
CA PRO A 231 15.87 14.89 -19.39
C PRO A 231 16.68 15.08 -18.10
N GLY A 232 16.35 14.29 -17.08
CA GLY A 232 16.99 14.34 -15.76
C GLY A 232 16.42 15.35 -14.77
N LEU A 233 15.65 16.37 -15.20
CA LEU A 233 15.11 17.38 -14.26
C LEU A 233 14.03 16.81 -13.32
N GLY A 234 13.46 15.65 -13.65
CA GLY A 234 12.55 14.89 -12.77
C GLY A 234 13.25 14.01 -11.73
N LEU A 235 14.55 13.73 -11.87
CA LEU A 235 15.28 12.81 -10.98
C LEU A 235 15.40 13.36 -9.56
N LEU A 236 15.89 14.59 -9.44
CA LEU A 236 16.06 15.25 -8.14
C LEU A 236 14.75 15.38 -7.36
N PRO A 237 13.66 15.95 -7.93
CA PRO A 237 12.40 16.07 -7.20
C PRO A 237 11.73 14.72 -6.94
N GLY A 238 11.86 13.74 -7.85
CA GLY A 238 11.37 12.38 -7.62
C GLY A 238 12.14 11.66 -6.51
N GLY A 239 13.47 11.70 -6.55
CA GLY A 239 14.33 11.13 -5.51
C GLY A 239 14.11 11.78 -4.15
N ALA A 240 14.05 13.11 -4.10
CA ALA A 240 13.74 13.85 -2.87
C ALA A 240 12.35 13.49 -2.33
N GLY A 241 11.33 13.40 -3.20
CA GLY A 241 10.00 12.96 -2.81
C GLY A 241 9.99 11.55 -2.21
N ALA A 242 10.76 10.63 -2.77
CA ALA A 242 10.87 9.26 -2.27
C ALA A 242 11.57 9.19 -0.90
N VAL A 243 12.72 9.87 -0.75
CA VAL A 243 13.47 9.90 0.52
C VAL A 243 12.63 10.54 1.62
N LEU A 244 12.00 11.68 1.36
CA LEU A 244 11.15 12.35 2.34
C LEU A 244 9.94 11.48 2.72
N ALA A 245 9.25 10.88 1.75
CA ALA A 245 8.12 10.01 2.04
C ALA A 245 8.54 8.76 2.82
N PHE A 246 9.68 8.15 2.48
CA PHE A 246 10.23 7.01 3.21
C PHE A 246 10.56 7.37 4.66
N LEU A 247 11.30 8.47 4.89
CA LEU A 247 11.69 8.89 6.23
C LEU A 247 10.49 9.30 7.09
N LEU A 248 9.46 9.90 6.49
CA LEU A 248 8.22 10.23 7.21
C LEU A 248 7.40 8.98 7.56
N ALA A 249 7.36 8.00 6.67
CA ALA A 249 6.59 6.77 6.85
C ALA A 249 7.35 5.67 7.62
N CYS A 250 8.67 5.80 7.76
CA CYS A 250 9.56 4.89 8.45
C CYS A 250 10.64 5.68 9.22
N PRO A 251 10.24 6.52 10.20
CA PRO A 251 11.15 7.44 10.89
C PRO A 251 12.21 6.72 11.72
N GLY A 252 11.97 5.46 12.11
CA GLY A 252 12.98 4.62 12.77
C GLY A 252 14.26 4.43 11.96
N ALA A 253 14.20 4.55 10.62
CA ALA A 253 15.39 4.53 9.78
C ALA A 253 16.36 5.70 10.08
N ALA A 254 15.88 6.80 10.67
CA ALA A 254 16.69 7.92 11.12
C ALA A 254 16.80 8.00 12.65
N LEU A 255 15.69 7.77 13.36
CA LEU A 255 15.58 7.98 14.81
C LEU A 255 16.05 6.79 15.65
N ASP A 256 15.98 5.57 15.10
CA ASP A 256 16.40 4.32 15.75
C ASP A 256 17.32 3.50 14.82
N TYR A 257 18.30 4.19 14.22
CA TYR A 257 19.12 3.63 13.14
C TYR A 257 19.87 2.34 13.54
N GLY A 258 20.32 2.26 14.80
CA GLY A 258 21.01 1.07 15.30
C GLY A 258 20.16 -0.19 15.23
N ARG A 259 18.90 -0.10 15.72
CA ARG A 259 17.93 -1.19 15.64
C ARG A 259 17.47 -1.44 14.21
N PHE A 260 17.16 -0.38 13.47
CA PHE A 260 16.78 -0.46 12.06
C PHE A 260 17.81 -1.24 11.24
N ARG A 261 19.10 -0.93 11.38
CA ARG A 261 20.16 -1.60 10.64
C ARG A 261 20.29 -3.09 10.99
N GLN A 262 20.07 -3.43 12.26
CA GLN A 262 20.11 -4.82 12.71
C GLN A 262 18.97 -5.64 12.10
N ASP A 263 17.74 -5.16 12.25
CA ASP A 263 16.54 -5.85 11.76
C ASP A 263 16.49 -5.90 10.23
N PHE A 264 16.83 -4.78 9.56
CA PHE A 264 16.94 -4.73 8.10
C PHE A 264 18.04 -5.67 7.59
N GLY A 265 19.17 -5.74 8.30
CA GLY A 265 20.27 -6.64 7.95
C GLY A 265 19.88 -8.10 8.04
N TYR A 266 19.10 -8.49 9.06
CA TYR A 266 18.61 -9.87 9.22
C TYR A 266 17.79 -10.35 8.03
N GLU A 267 16.96 -9.49 7.42
CA GLU A 267 16.14 -9.82 6.25
C GLU A 267 16.91 -9.77 4.92
N ALA A 268 18.15 -9.25 4.92
CA ALA A 268 18.95 -9.10 3.70
C ALA A 268 19.93 -10.28 3.44
N TYR A 269 20.08 -11.18 4.42
CA TYR A 269 20.91 -12.39 4.36
C TYR A 269 20.05 -13.65 4.26
#